data_AF-A0A832U830-F1
#
_entry.id   AF-A0A832U830-F1
#
_cell.length_a   1.000
_cell.length_b   1.000
_cell.length_c   1.000
_cell.angle_alpha   90.00
_cell.angle_beta   90.00
_cell.angle_gamma   90.00
#
_symmetry.space_group_name_H-M   'P 1'
#
loop_
_entity.id
_entity.type
_entity.pdbx_description
1 polymer ?
#
loop_
_entity_poly.entity_id
_entity_poly.type
_entity_poly.pdbx_seq_one_letter_code
_entity_poly.pdbx_strand_id
1 'polypeptide(L)'
;MENRYQTIDFETWKRKDYCQIYRNAVQPQYCVSFELDVTNFKKHVKENNWPFTMAFIFAVTKCANEIEEFRYRFLDGEVVLYRSIDTSFTYLDKETELFKVVNVPMQDTIEKFVQLATAMAENQKEHFTGPVENDVYQFSALLWITFTHISHTDFG
;
A
#
# COMPACT_ATOMS: atom_id res chain seq x y z
N MET A 1 -12.50 -10.03 -0.17
CA MET A 1 -13.66 -9.58 -0.97
C MET A 1 -13.09 -8.64 -1.99
N GLU A 2 -13.26 -8.89 -3.28
CA GLU A 2 -12.70 -8.01 -4.32
C GLU A 2 -13.22 -6.58 -4.15
N ASN A 3 -12.32 -5.60 -4.20
CA ASN A 3 -12.73 -4.21 -4.10
C ASN A 3 -13.57 -3.82 -5.32
N ARG A 4 -14.65 -3.07 -5.06
CA ARG A 4 -15.51 -2.55 -6.14
C ARG A 4 -14.73 -1.53 -6.97
N TYR A 5 -14.83 -1.64 -8.29
CA TYR A 5 -14.23 -0.69 -9.24
C TYR A 5 -15.25 -0.24 -10.29
N GLN A 6 -14.91 0.83 -11.00
CA GLN A 6 -15.58 1.25 -12.23
C GLN A 6 -14.59 1.21 -13.39
N THR A 7 -15.01 0.71 -14.54
CA THR A 7 -14.24 0.83 -15.78
C THR A 7 -14.30 2.27 -16.27
N ILE A 8 -13.15 2.81 -16.65
CA ILE A 8 -13.04 4.16 -17.19
C ILE A 8 -13.25 4.10 -18.69
N ASP A 9 -14.13 4.96 -19.20
CA ASP A 9 -14.19 5.23 -20.64
C ASP A 9 -12.90 5.95 -21.06
N PHE A 10 -12.01 5.20 -21.70
CA PHE A 10 -10.69 5.68 -22.06
C PHE A 10 -10.73 6.85 -23.06
N GLU A 11 -11.76 6.92 -23.90
CA GLU A 11 -11.87 7.95 -24.94
C GLU A 11 -12.25 9.32 -24.35
N THR A 12 -12.97 9.35 -23.23
CA THR A 12 -13.39 10.58 -22.55
C THR A 12 -12.53 10.92 -21.32
N TRP A 13 -11.56 10.08 -20.98
CA TRP A 13 -10.74 10.25 -19.78
C TRP A 13 -9.74 11.41 -19.91
N LYS A 14 -9.76 12.32 -18.93
CA LYS A 14 -8.87 13.51 -18.85
C LYS A 14 -7.36 13.19 -18.97
N ARG A 15 -6.94 11.95 -18.66
CA ARG A 15 -5.52 11.53 -18.65
C ARG A 15 -5.16 10.60 -19.81
N LYS A 16 -6.04 10.44 -20.81
CA LYS A 16 -5.84 9.56 -21.97
C LYS A 16 -4.45 9.71 -22.60
N ASP A 17 -4.12 10.91 -23.07
CA ASP A 17 -2.88 11.16 -23.80
C ASP A 17 -1.64 10.88 -22.95
N TYR A 18 -1.66 11.32 -21.68
CA TYR A 18 -0.58 11.04 -20.73
C TYR A 18 -0.44 9.53 -20.47
N CYS A 19 -1.54 8.83 -20.25
CA CYS A 19 -1.52 7.39 -20.08
C CYS A 19 -0.95 6.69 -21.31
N GLN A 20 -1.32 7.10 -22.53
CA GLN A 20 -0.80 6.50 -23.76
C GLN A 20 0.71 6.71 -23.91
N ILE A 21 1.23 7.89 -23.57
CA ILE A 21 2.66 8.19 -23.62
C ILE A 21 3.44 7.31 -22.62
N TYR A 22 3.00 7.25 -21.36
CA TYR A 22 3.75 6.55 -20.31
C TYR A 22 3.53 5.03 -20.31
N ARG A 23 2.38 4.53 -20.78
CA ARG A 23 2.05 3.10 -20.77
C ARG A 23 3.06 2.24 -21.55
N ASN A 24 3.68 2.81 -22.57
CA ASN A 24 4.65 2.12 -23.42
C ASN A 24 6.11 2.49 -23.08
N ALA A 25 6.34 3.27 -22.03
CA ALA A 25 7.68 3.58 -21.58
C ALA A 25 8.31 2.34 -20.93
N VAL A 26 9.62 2.13 -21.18
CA VAL A 26 10.38 1.04 -20.55
C VAL A 26 10.41 1.19 -19.03
N GLN A 27 10.47 2.43 -18.53
CA GLN A 27 10.39 2.72 -17.10
C GLN A 27 9.48 3.94 -16.87
N PRO A 28 8.16 3.72 -16.64
CA PRO A 28 7.20 4.81 -16.40
C PRO A 28 7.18 5.29 -14.94
N GLN A 29 7.99 4.70 -14.06
CA GLN A 29 7.99 4.97 -12.62
C GLN A 29 9.22 5.77 -12.19
N TYR A 30 9.06 6.55 -11.13
CA TYR A 30 10.16 7.22 -10.44
C TYR A 30 9.91 7.21 -8.94
N CYS A 31 10.97 7.22 -8.15
CA CYS A 31 10.90 7.20 -6.70
C CYS A 31 11.17 8.59 -6.12
N VAL A 32 10.41 8.97 -5.09
CA VAL A 32 10.64 10.17 -4.30
C VAL A 32 10.82 9.77 -2.85
N SER A 33 11.89 10.24 -2.22
CA SER A 33 12.18 10.02 -0.80
C SER A 33 12.30 11.37 -0.10
N PHE A 34 11.72 11.47 1.09
CA PHE A 34 11.80 12.67 1.92
C PHE A 34 11.70 12.30 3.40
N GLU A 35 12.23 13.16 4.25
CA GLU A 35 12.11 13.02 5.70
C GLU A 35 10.76 13.58 6.17
N LEU A 36 9.94 12.72 6.77
CA LEU A 36 8.64 13.11 7.30
C LEU A 36 8.74 13.34 8.81
N ASP A 37 8.33 14.52 9.28
CA ASP A 37 8.16 14.77 10.71
C ASP A 37 6.93 14.02 11.24
N VAL A 38 7.19 12.94 11.98
CA VAL A 38 6.16 12.11 12.61
C VAL A 38 6.02 12.37 14.12
N THR A 39 6.56 13.48 14.65
CA THR A 39 6.60 13.74 16.10
C THR A 39 5.21 13.70 16.75
N ASN A 40 4.24 14.43 16.19
CA ASN A 40 2.88 14.47 16.72
C ASN A 40 2.14 13.15 16.49
N PHE A 41 2.35 12.52 15.33
CA PHE A 41 1.76 11.24 15.01
C PHE A 41 2.23 10.15 15.98
N LYS A 42 3.55 10.05 16.22
CA LYS A 42 4.15 9.11 17.16
C LYS A 42 3.62 9.29 18.58
N LYS A 43 3.44 10.53 19.04
CA LYS A 43 2.83 10.82 20.35
C LYS A 43 1.41 10.26 20.43
N HIS A 44 0.57 10.56 19.43
CA HIS A 44 -0.81 10.09 19.40
C HIS A 44 -0.93 8.56 19.33
N VAL A 45 -0.11 7.91 18.51
CA VAL A 45 -0.03 6.44 18.42
C VAL A 45 0.32 5.82 19.77
N LYS A 46 1.29 6.42 20.49
CA LYS A 46 1.69 5.96 21.81
C LYS A 46 0.58 6.12 22.86
N GLU A 47 -0.13 7.24 22.84
CA GLU A 47 -1.26 7.51 23.75
C GLU A 47 -2.40 6.50 23.59
N ASN A 48 -2.60 5.98 22.38
CA ASN A 48 -3.63 4.98 22.08
C ASN A 48 -3.13 3.52 22.14
N ASN A 49 -1.86 3.28 22.49
CA ASN A 49 -1.24 1.95 22.55
C ASN A 49 -1.31 1.15 21.22
N TRP A 50 -1.22 1.82 20.08
CA TRP A 50 -1.20 1.13 18.78
C TRP A 50 0.22 0.76 18.34
N PRO A 51 0.42 -0.41 17.68
CA PRO A 51 1.65 -0.69 16.95
C PRO A 51 1.90 0.37 15.88
N PHE A 52 3.07 1.01 15.94
CA PHE A 52 3.39 2.16 15.07
C PHE A 52 3.28 1.83 13.58
N THR A 53 3.80 0.68 13.14
CA THR A 53 3.74 0.25 11.74
C THR A 53 2.29 0.16 11.25
N MET A 54 1.40 -0.45 12.04
CA MET A 54 -0.01 -0.63 11.65
C MET A 54 -0.76 0.70 11.59
N ALA A 55 -0.52 1.57 12.57
CA ALA A 55 -1.08 2.92 12.58
C ALA A 55 -0.58 3.75 11.38
N PHE A 56 0.71 3.64 11.04
CA PHE A 56 1.32 4.38 9.94
C PHE A 56 0.80 3.90 8.58
N ILE A 57 0.71 2.57 8.38
CA ILE A 57 0.10 1.97 7.18
C ILE A 57 -1.34 2.47 7.01
N PHE A 58 -2.15 2.46 8.08
CA PHE A 58 -3.52 3.00 8.03
C PHE A 58 -3.54 4.46 7.56
N ALA A 59 -2.71 5.31 8.16
CA ALA A 59 -2.69 6.74 7.87
C ALA A 59 -2.31 7.00 6.40
N VAL A 60 -1.26 6.34 5.91
CA VAL A 60 -0.81 6.48 4.50
C VAL A 60 -1.88 5.95 3.55
N THR A 61 -2.42 4.76 3.80
CA THR A 61 -3.48 4.16 2.96
C THR A 61 -4.73 5.02 2.93
N LYS A 62 -5.12 5.63 4.06
CA LYS A 62 -6.27 6.54 4.12
C LYS A 62 -6.05 7.75 3.21
N CYS A 63 -4.91 8.44 3.36
CA CYS A 63 -4.55 9.57 2.51
C CYS A 63 -4.48 9.18 1.02
N ALA A 64 -3.92 8.01 0.70
CA ALA A 64 -3.81 7.54 -0.67
C ALA A 64 -5.18 7.24 -1.29
N ASN A 65 -6.10 6.64 -0.52
CA ASN A 65 -7.46 6.37 -0.96
C ASN A 65 -8.31 7.63 -1.20
N GLU A 66 -8.00 8.74 -0.52
CA GLU A 66 -8.65 10.03 -0.75
C GLU A 66 -8.23 10.67 -2.09
N ILE A 67 -7.13 10.20 -2.70
CA ILE A 67 -6.62 10.67 -3.99
C ILE A 67 -7.06 9.71 -5.10
N GLU A 68 -7.83 10.21 -6.07
CA GLU A 68 -8.33 9.41 -7.20
C GLU A 68 -7.19 8.78 -8.00
N GLU A 69 -6.15 9.57 -8.28
CA GLU A 69 -5.03 9.17 -9.12
C GLU A 69 -4.25 7.95 -8.58
N PHE A 70 -4.32 7.67 -7.28
CA PHE A 70 -3.65 6.52 -6.66
C PHE A 70 -4.51 5.24 -6.66
N ARG A 71 -5.77 5.32 -7.11
CA ARG A 71 -6.71 4.18 -7.14
C ARG A 71 -6.93 3.61 -8.54
N TYR A 72 -6.30 4.17 -9.57
CA TYR A 72 -6.32 3.59 -10.91
C TYR A 72 -5.47 2.32 -10.99
N ARG A 73 -5.94 1.33 -11.75
CA ARG A 73 -5.22 0.11 -12.10
C ARG A 73 -5.52 -0.29 -13.54
N PHE A 74 -4.70 -1.18 -14.09
CA PHE A 74 -5.04 -1.93 -15.29
C PHE A 74 -5.64 -3.27 -14.89
N LEU A 75 -6.78 -3.63 -15.47
CA LEU A 75 -7.42 -4.93 -15.33
C LEU A 75 -7.79 -5.43 -16.72
N ASP A 76 -7.22 -6.56 -17.13
CA ASP A 76 -7.40 -7.14 -18.48
C ASP A 76 -7.17 -6.14 -19.64
N GLY A 77 -6.24 -5.20 -19.45
CA GLY A 77 -5.90 -4.17 -20.44
C GLY A 77 -6.72 -2.87 -20.33
N GLU A 78 -7.82 -2.88 -19.60
CA GLU A 78 -8.69 -1.73 -19.36
C GLU A 78 -8.24 -0.91 -18.15
N VAL A 79 -8.50 0.41 -18.18
CA VAL A 79 -8.27 1.28 -17.02
C VAL A 79 -9.47 1.18 -16.10
N VAL A 80 -9.23 0.79 -14.84
CA VAL A 80 -10.26 0.74 -13.81
C VAL A 80 -9.91 1.69 -12.66
N LEU A 81 -10.93 2.23 -12.01
CA LEU A 81 -10.82 3.05 -10.81
C LEU A 81 -11.48 2.33 -9.63
N TYR A 82 -10.68 1.88 -8.68
CA TYR A 82 -11.17 1.22 -7.48
C TYR A 82 -11.81 2.24 -6.52
N ARG A 83 -12.87 1.81 -5.83
CA ARG A 83 -13.51 2.59 -4.77
C ARG A 83 -12.60 2.75 -3.56
N SER A 84 -11.90 1.68 -3.20
CA SER A 84 -10.91 1.61 -2.13
C SER A 84 -9.82 0.63 -2.55
N ILE A 85 -8.61 0.87 -2.06
CA ILE A 85 -7.43 0.04 -2.20
C ILE A 85 -7.05 -0.43 -0.80
N ASP A 86 -6.79 -1.73 -0.68
CA ASP A 86 -6.43 -2.40 0.56
C ASP A 86 -4.91 -2.31 0.81
N THR A 87 -4.43 -3.01 1.84
CA THR A 87 -3.02 -2.99 2.22
C THR A 87 -2.39 -4.36 2.05
N SER A 88 -1.12 -4.35 1.64
CA SER A 88 -0.26 -5.52 1.66
C SER A 88 1.08 -5.10 2.26
N PHE A 89 1.55 -5.79 3.29
CA PHE A 89 2.77 -5.36 3.98
C PHE A 89 3.66 -6.52 4.41
N THR A 90 4.96 -6.24 4.49
CA THR A 90 5.92 -7.18 5.07
C THR A 90 5.83 -7.18 6.59
N TYR A 91 5.84 -8.38 7.18
CA TYR A 91 5.86 -8.58 8.62
C TYR A 91 6.97 -9.56 8.99
N LEU A 92 7.95 -9.09 9.77
CA LEU A 92 9.10 -9.89 10.16
C LEU A 92 8.74 -10.84 11.32
N ASP A 93 8.96 -12.12 11.09
CA ASP A 93 8.90 -13.13 12.13
C ASP A 93 10.23 -13.13 12.91
N LYS A 94 10.15 -12.88 14.22
CA LYS A 94 11.34 -12.75 15.07
C LYS A 94 12.01 -14.09 15.37
N GLU A 95 11.30 -15.21 15.24
CA GLU A 95 11.85 -16.53 15.53
C GLU A 95 12.60 -17.08 14.33
N THR A 96 12.09 -16.84 13.12
CA THR A 96 12.69 -17.37 11.88
C THR A 96 13.59 -16.38 11.17
N GLU A 97 13.54 -15.09 11.53
CA GLU A 97 14.19 -13.97 10.84
C GLU A 97 13.74 -13.79 9.37
N LEU A 98 12.65 -14.45 8.98
CA LEU A 98 12.03 -14.32 7.66
C LEU A 98 10.80 -13.42 7.74
N PHE A 99 10.42 -12.80 6.62
CA PHE A 99 9.21 -11.99 6.55
C PHE A 99 8.05 -12.73 5.87
N LYS A 100 6.84 -12.34 6.26
CA LYS A 100 5.57 -12.72 5.63
C LYS A 100 4.99 -11.53 4.89
N VAL A 101 4.22 -11.77 3.84
CA VAL A 101 3.39 -10.76 3.17
C VAL A 101 1.95 -10.91 3.66
N VAL A 102 1.44 -9.89 4.34
CA VAL A 102 0.11 -9.90 4.96
C VAL A 102 -0.79 -8.93 4.22
N ASN A 103 -1.89 -9.44 3.66
CA ASN A 103 -2.93 -8.61 3.04
C ASN A 103 -4.01 -8.29 4.07
N VAL A 104 -4.36 -7.01 4.22
CA VAL A 104 -5.37 -6.57 5.19
C VAL A 104 -6.35 -5.60 4.52
N PRO A 105 -7.66 -5.93 4.51
CA PRO A 105 -8.68 -5.02 4.01
C PRO A 105 -8.69 -3.71 4.77
N MET A 106 -8.79 -2.59 4.05
CA MET A 106 -8.88 -1.27 4.64
C MET A 106 -10.14 -1.15 5.51
N GLN A 107 -10.02 -0.43 6.62
CA GLN A 107 -11.12 -0.21 7.57
C GLN A 107 -11.47 1.27 7.66
N ASP A 108 -12.69 1.58 8.11
CA ASP A 108 -13.14 2.97 8.24
C ASP A 108 -12.41 3.77 9.34
N THR A 109 -11.86 3.06 10.34
CA THR A 109 -11.25 3.64 11.54
C THR A 109 -9.92 2.99 11.85
N ILE A 110 -8.98 3.75 12.39
CA ILE A 110 -7.64 3.27 12.73
C ILE A 110 -7.68 2.15 13.76
N GLU A 111 -8.61 2.19 14.72
CA GLU A 111 -8.77 1.19 15.76
C GLU A 111 -9.10 -0.19 15.16
N LYS A 112 -10.11 -0.23 14.29
CA LYS A 112 -10.50 -1.46 13.56
C LYS A 112 -9.37 -1.97 12.68
N PHE A 113 -8.69 -1.08 11.97
CA PHE A 113 -7.58 -1.47 11.10
C PHE A 113 -6.44 -2.08 11.91
N VAL A 114 -5.99 -1.38 12.96
CA VAL A 114 -4.89 -1.84 13.82
C VAL A 114 -5.21 -3.19 14.43
N GLN A 115 -6.42 -3.36 14.98
CA GLN A 115 -6.85 -4.63 15.56
C GLN A 115 -6.83 -5.77 14.52
N LEU A 116 -7.41 -5.54 13.34
CA LEU A 116 -7.46 -6.54 12.27
C LEU A 116 -6.06 -6.86 11.74
N ALA A 117 -5.26 -5.85 11.43
CA ALA A 117 -3.93 -6.01 10.84
C ALA A 117 -2.98 -6.76 11.78
N THR A 118 -3.00 -6.43 13.07
CA THR A 118 -2.22 -7.15 14.08
C THR A 118 -2.67 -8.61 14.17
N ALA A 119 -3.97 -8.87 14.28
CA ALA A 119 -4.48 -10.24 14.37
C ALA A 119 -4.14 -11.06 13.12
N MET A 120 -4.25 -10.49 11.92
CA MET A 120 -3.90 -11.20 10.67
C MET A 120 -2.40 -11.49 10.59
N ALA A 121 -1.55 -10.50 10.92
CA ALA A 121 -0.10 -10.67 10.88
C ALA A 121 0.41 -11.72 11.88
N GLU A 122 -0.17 -11.77 13.08
CA GLU A 122 0.20 -12.73 14.12
C GLU A 122 -0.29 -14.16 13.81
N ASN A 123 -1.48 -14.30 13.22
CA ASN A 123 -2.08 -15.61 12.96
C ASN A 123 -1.63 -16.24 11.63
N GLN A 124 -1.12 -15.45 10.69
CA GLN A 124 -0.63 -15.96 9.40
C GLN A 124 0.66 -16.78 9.59
N LYS A 125 0.68 -17.99 9.02
CA LYS A 125 1.84 -18.89 9.08
C LYS A 125 2.62 -18.92 7.78
N GLU A 126 1.92 -18.70 6.67
CA GLU A 126 2.43 -18.70 5.32
C GLU A 126 3.26 -17.42 5.06
N HIS A 127 4.42 -17.57 4.43
CA HIS A 127 5.28 -16.42 4.10
C HIS A 127 4.73 -15.64 2.91
N PHE A 128 4.20 -16.36 1.91
CA PHE A 128 3.64 -15.79 0.70
C PHE A 128 2.34 -16.52 0.40
N THR A 129 1.24 -15.76 0.25
CA THR A 129 -0.11 -16.29 0.03
C THR A 129 -0.51 -16.28 -1.45
N GLY A 130 0.36 -15.82 -2.34
CA GLY A 130 0.10 -15.69 -3.77
C GLY A 130 0.83 -14.50 -4.39
N PRO A 131 0.54 -14.18 -5.67
CA PRO A 131 0.98 -12.92 -6.26
C PRO A 131 0.36 -11.74 -5.50
N VAL A 132 1.01 -10.59 -5.57
CA VAL A 132 0.44 -9.39 -4.96
C VAL A 132 -0.84 -9.00 -5.72
N GLU A 133 -1.90 -8.73 -4.96
CA GLU A 133 -3.20 -8.35 -5.49
C GLU A 133 -3.11 -7.02 -6.24
N ASN A 134 -3.97 -6.82 -7.25
CA ASN A 134 -3.95 -5.60 -8.04
C ASN A 134 -4.46 -4.38 -7.25
N ASP A 135 -5.33 -4.62 -6.27
CA ASP A 135 -6.06 -3.63 -5.48
C ASP A 135 -5.49 -3.41 -4.07
N VAL A 136 -4.16 -3.53 -3.92
CA VAL A 136 -3.45 -3.18 -2.68
C VAL A 136 -2.40 -2.09 -2.89
N TYR A 137 -2.07 -1.37 -1.80
CA TYR A 137 -0.82 -0.64 -1.65
C TYR A 137 0.19 -1.51 -0.90
N GLN A 138 1.41 -1.58 -1.41
CA GLN A 138 2.48 -2.38 -0.83
C GLN A 138 3.30 -1.55 0.15
N PHE A 139 3.56 -2.11 1.33
CA PHE A 139 4.39 -1.50 2.35
C PHE A 139 5.51 -2.45 2.79
N SER A 140 6.68 -1.89 3.05
CA SER A 140 7.77 -2.60 3.70
C SER A 140 8.44 -1.69 4.72
N ALA A 141 8.93 -2.27 5.81
CA ALA A 141 9.58 -1.54 6.89
C ALA A 141 11.04 -1.99 7.04
N LEU A 142 11.97 -1.05 6.87
CA LEU A 142 13.39 -1.24 7.18
C LEU A 142 13.69 -0.56 8.51
N LEU A 143 13.56 -1.32 9.61
CA LEU A 143 13.62 -0.76 10.96
C LEU A 143 15.05 -0.58 11.50
N TRP A 144 16.07 -1.09 10.79
CA TRP A 144 17.45 -1.14 11.27
C TRP A 144 18.34 0.00 10.78
N ILE A 145 17.91 0.72 9.75
CA ILE A 145 18.71 1.78 9.11
C ILE A 145 17.88 3.04 8.91
N THR A 146 18.54 4.19 9.02
CA THR A 146 18.00 5.45 8.51
C THR A 146 18.55 5.65 7.10
N PHE A 147 17.68 6.01 6.16
CA PHE A 147 18.04 6.21 4.76
C PHE A 147 17.43 7.51 4.24
N THR A 148 18.14 8.17 3.33
CA THR A 148 17.67 9.37 2.62
C THR A 148 17.16 9.04 1.21
N HIS A 149 17.49 7.84 0.69
CA HIS A 149 17.03 7.35 -0.60
C HIS A 149 16.87 5.83 -0.57
N ILE A 150 15.80 5.34 -1.19
CA ILE A 150 15.58 3.93 -1.47
C ILE A 150 14.91 3.79 -2.84
N SER A 151 15.28 2.74 -3.57
CA SER A 151 14.63 2.32 -4.81
C SER A 151 14.33 0.83 -4.71
N HIS A 152 13.35 0.37 -5.47
CA HIS A 152 13.01 -1.05 -5.59
C HIS A 152 13.69 -1.68 -6.80
N THR A 153 13.74 -3.02 -6.80
CA THR A 153 14.15 -3.82 -7.94
C THR A 153 13.09 -3.70 -9.04
N ASP A 154 13.53 -3.32 -10.23
CA ASP A 154 12.74 -3.32 -11.45
C ASP A 154 13.04 -4.60 -12.24
N PHE A 155 12.01 -5.37 -12.59
CA PHE A 155 12.17 -6.63 -13.33
C PHE A 155 12.05 -6.45 -14.84
N GLY A 156 11.76 -5.23 -15.33
CA GLY A 156 11.59 -4.93 -16.75
C GLY A 156 10.17 -5.14 -17.25
#